data_AF-Q5EF64-F1
#
_entry.id   AF-Q5EF64-F1
#
_cell.length_a   1.000
_cell.length_b   1.000
_cell.length_c   1.000
_cell.angle_alpha   90.00
_cell.angle_beta   90.00
_cell.angle_gamma   90.00
#
_symmetry.space_group_name_H-M   'P 1'
#
loop_
_entity.id
_entity.type
_entity.pdbx_description
1 polymer ?
#
loop_
_entity_poly.entity_id
_entity_poly.type
_entity_poly.pdbx_seq_one_letter_code
_entity_poly.pdbx_strand_id
1 'polypeptide(L)'
;MINAPYPAAAPYAAAEAPAAPYPVIYRNLMSVALLGTVYRVGSDADTISRAVEATLEDSSTYLLYRIIVLAMAGQRGKEHDQLLHHVETHPEDGVSKVALALTLLFNGDPAWRHWIDNVLATSVDQPVRQAAQGVLHFLGRATQKPVIH
;
A
#
# COMPACT_ATOMS: atom_id res chain seq x y z
N MET A 1 -1.70 22.25 64.81
CA MET A 1 -1.59 20.93 64.16
C MET A 1 -2.02 21.09 62.71
N ILE A 2 -1.11 20.78 61.78
CA ILE A 2 -1.21 21.09 60.34
C ILE A 2 -1.98 19.97 59.65
N ASN A 3 -3.09 20.28 58.97
CA ASN A 3 -3.77 19.35 58.06
C ASN A 3 -2.92 19.19 56.80
N ALA A 4 -2.42 17.98 56.54
CA ALA A 4 -1.81 17.62 55.27
C ALA A 4 -2.90 17.35 54.22
N PRO A 5 -2.84 17.93 53.01
CA PRO A 5 -3.77 17.60 51.95
C PRO A 5 -3.45 16.22 51.36
N TYR A 6 -4.49 15.41 51.20
CA TYR A 6 -4.46 14.12 50.50
C TYR A 6 -4.07 14.36 49.03
N PRO A 7 -3.13 13.60 48.43
CA PRO A 7 -2.84 13.74 47.01
C PRO A 7 -4.00 13.17 46.19
N ALA A 8 -4.51 13.96 45.25
CA ALA A 8 -5.50 13.54 44.27
C ALA A 8 -4.89 12.44 43.39
N ALA A 9 -5.59 11.31 43.25
CA ALA A 9 -5.19 10.23 42.36
C ALA A 9 -5.17 10.75 40.92
N ALA A 10 -4.01 10.68 40.27
CA ALA A 10 -3.88 10.97 38.84
C ALA A 10 -4.79 10.01 38.05
N PRO A 11 -5.51 10.48 37.02
CA PRO A 11 -6.26 9.59 36.15
C PRO A 11 -5.27 8.63 35.47
N TYR A 12 -5.46 7.33 35.69
CA TYR A 12 -4.75 6.30 34.97
C TYR A 12 -5.04 6.50 33.48
N ALA A 13 -4.04 6.98 32.74
CA ALA A 13 -4.05 6.90 31.29
C ALA A 13 -4.14 5.40 30.95
N ALA A 14 -5.27 4.98 30.38
CA ALA A 14 -5.41 3.64 29.86
C ALA A 14 -4.33 3.47 28.78
N ALA A 15 -3.34 2.62 29.07
CA ALA A 15 -2.39 2.20 28.06
C ALA A 15 -3.19 1.57 26.92
N GLU A 16 -3.08 2.12 25.71
CA GLU A 16 -3.61 1.48 24.50
C GLU A 16 -3.08 0.06 24.46
N ALA A 17 -4.00 -0.91 24.59
CA ALA A 17 -3.65 -2.31 24.42
C ALA A 17 -3.16 -2.50 22.99
N PRO A 18 -2.02 -3.17 22.76
CA PRO A 18 -1.54 -3.42 21.40
C PRO A 18 -2.62 -4.19 20.63
N ALA A 19 -2.97 -3.68 19.44
CA ALA A 19 -3.97 -4.32 18.58
C ALA A 19 -3.60 -5.79 18.36
N ALA A 20 -4.54 -6.69 18.70
CA ALA A 20 -4.32 -8.11 18.49
C ALA A 20 -4.17 -8.37 16.98
N PRO A 21 -3.18 -9.17 16.54
CA PRO A 21 -3.00 -9.44 15.13
C PRO A 21 -4.25 -10.12 14.55
N TYR A 22 -4.63 -9.69 13.34
CA TYR A 22 -5.78 -10.27 12.65
C TYR A 22 -5.65 -11.80 12.52
N PRO A 23 -6.76 -12.54 12.66
CA PRO A 23 -6.74 -13.99 12.45
C PRO A 23 -6.21 -14.35 11.06
N VAL A 24 -5.54 -15.51 10.95
CA VAL A 24 -4.90 -16.00 9.69
C VAL A 24 -5.86 -16.00 8.49
N ILE A 25 -7.16 -16.19 8.73
CA ILE A 25 -8.18 -16.17 7.69
C ILE A 25 -8.21 -14.85 6.92
N TYR A 26 -7.94 -13.71 7.56
CA TYR A 26 -7.90 -12.40 6.89
C TYR A 26 -6.78 -12.34 5.86
N ARG A 27 -5.58 -12.76 6.24
CA ARG A 27 -4.44 -12.85 5.31
C ARG A 27 -4.75 -13.75 4.12
N ASN A 28 -5.42 -14.87 4.35
CA ASN A 28 -5.81 -15.79 3.28
C ASN A 28 -6.85 -15.14 2.35
N LEU A 29 -7.87 -14.48 2.91
CA LEU A 29 -8.90 -13.78 2.12
C LEU A 29 -8.29 -12.64 1.30
N MET A 30 -7.40 -11.83 1.88
CA MET A 30 -6.63 -10.82 1.15
C MET A 30 -5.87 -11.43 -0.04
N SER A 31 -5.13 -12.51 0.20
CA SER A 31 -4.34 -13.17 -0.84
C SER A 31 -5.22 -13.73 -1.96
N VAL A 32 -6.34 -14.36 -1.61
CA VAL A 32 -7.31 -14.90 -2.58
C VAL A 32 -7.95 -13.80 -3.40
N ALA A 33 -8.35 -12.69 -2.77
CA ALA A 33 -8.93 -11.55 -3.47
C ALA A 33 -7.95 -10.95 -4.48
N LEU A 34 -6.71 -10.67 -4.05
CA LEU A 34 -5.67 -10.12 -4.92
C LEU A 34 -5.37 -11.07 -6.09
N LEU A 35 -5.22 -12.37 -5.82
CA LEU A 35 -4.95 -13.36 -6.86
C LEU A 35 -6.13 -13.52 -7.83
N GLY A 36 -7.36 -13.51 -7.31
CA GLY A 36 -8.59 -13.56 -8.09
C GLY A 36 -8.72 -12.39 -9.07
N THR A 37 -8.29 -11.19 -8.66
CA THR A 37 -8.23 -10.00 -9.54
C THR A 37 -7.30 -10.23 -10.73
N VAL A 38 -6.12 -10.82 -10.52
CA VAL A 38 -5.17 -11.14 -11.60
C VAL A 38 -5.75 -12.20 -12.55
N TYR A 39 -6.41 -13.23 -12.02
CA TYR A 39 -7.02 -14.30 -12.84
C TYR A 39 -8.39 -13.93 -13.43
N ARG A 40 -8.81 -12.66 -13.33
CA ARG A 40 -10.05 -12.12 -13.90
C ARG A 40 -11.34 -12.75 -13.33
N VAL A 41 -11.29 -13.26 -12.10
CA VAL A 41 -12.47 -13.66 -11.33
C VAL A 41 -13.03 -12.43 -10.61
N GLY A 42 -13.32 -11.38 -11.39
CA GLY A 42 -13.47 -10.00 -10.88
C GLY A 42 -14.59 -9.83 -9.87
N SER A 43 -15.74 -10.49 -10.08
CA SER A 43 -16.89 -10.36 -9.17
C SER A 43 -16.61 -10.92 -7.78
N ASP A 44 -16.04 -12.13 -7.69
CA ASP A 44 -15.75 -12.77 -6.40
C ASP A 44 -14.61 -12.07 -5.68
N ALA A 45 -13.58 -11.67 -6.45
CA ALA A 45 -12.44 -10.92 -5.93
C ALA A 45 -12.88 -9.58 -5.32
N ASP A 46 -13.79 -8.84 -5.97
CA ASP A 46 -14.32 -7.59 -5.45
C ASP A 46 -15.19 -7.80 -4.21
N THR A 47 -16.03 -8.84 -4.18
CA THR A 47 -16.83 -9.17 -3.00
C THR A 47 -15.95 -9.47 -1.79
N ILE A 48 -14.91 -10.29 -1.96
CA ILE A 48 -13.97 -10.60 -0.88
C ILE A 48 -13.20 -9.35 -0.47
N SER A 49 -12.75 -8.53 -1.42
CA SER A 49 -12.02 -7.29 -1.13
C SER A 49 -12.84 -6.33 -0.27
N ARG A 50 -14.11 -6.09 -0.63
CA ARG A 50 -15.01 -5.25 0.16
C ARG A 50 -15.28 -5.80 1.55
N ALA A 51 -15.42 -7.12 1.68
CA ALA A 51 -15.62 -7.75 2.98
C ALA A 51 -14.39 -7.58 3.88
N VAL A 52 -13.18 -7.74 3.32
CA VAL A 52 -11.93 -7.50 4.03
C VAL A 52 -11.81 -6.02 4.42
N GLU A 53 -12.01 -5.09 3.50
CA GLU A 53 -11.93 -3.64 3.78
C GLU A 53 -12.89 -3.21 4.89
N ALA A 54 -14.12 -3.74 4.90
CA ALA A 54 -15.13 -3.40 5.91
C ALA A 54 -14.83 -3.95 7.31
N THR A 55 -13.89 -4.89 7.43
CA THR A 55 -13.60 -5.60 8.68
C THR A 55 -12.22 -5.32 9.25
N LEU A 56 -11.37 -4.61 8.50
CA LEU A 56 -10.10 -4.08 8.98
C LEU A 56 -10.30 -2.72 9.65
N GLU A 57 -9.67 -2.53 10.80
CA GLU A 57 -9.47 -1.24 11.47
C GLU A 57 -8.61 -0.29 10.63
N ASP A 58 -7.58 -0.82 9.97
CA ASP A 58 -6.79 -0.13 8.96
C ASP A 58 -6.65 -0.99 7.70
N SER A 59 -7.25 -0.52 6.60
CA SER A 59 -7.21 -1.17 5.29
C SER A 59 -6.17 -0.57 4.35
N SER A 60 -5.42 0.46 4.76
CA SER A 60 -4.56 1.26 3.88
C SER A 60 -3.52 0.43 3.12
N THR A 61 -2.86 -0.49 3.82
CA THR A 61 -1.86 -1.38 3.20
C THR A 61 -2.51 -2.36 2.22
N TYR A 62 -3.70 -2.88 2.55
CA TYR A 62 -4.43 -3.79 1.69
C TYR A 62 -4.92 -3.09 0.41
N LEU A 63 -5.49 -1.88 0.56
CA LEU A 63 -5.92 -1.04 -0.55
C LEU A 63 -4.76 -0.75 -1.51
N LEU A 64 -3.57 -0.45 -0.98
CA LEU A 64 -2.38 -0.22 -1.78
C LEU A 64 -2.02 -1.44 -2.65
N TYR A 65 -2.04 -2.64 -2.07
CA TYR A 65 -1.78 -3.86 -2.83
C TYR A 65 -2.86 -4.13 -3.86
N ARG A 66 -4.13 -3.86 -3.53
CA ARG A 66 -5.25 -4.00 -4.45
C ARG A 66 -5.11 -3.06 -5.65
N ILE A 67 -4.69 -1.81 -5.45
CA ILE A 67 -4.42 -0.85 -6.53
C ILE A 67 -3.36 -1.38 -7.51
N ILE A 68 -2.21 -1.84 -6.98
CA ILE A 68 -1.13 -2.39 -7.81
C ILE A 68 -1.63 -3.58 -8.62
N VAL A 69 -2.39 -4.48 -7.99
CA VAL A 69 -2.92 -5.68 -8.63
C VAL A 69 -3.97 -5.36 -9.70
N LEU A 70 -4.85 -4.39 -9.46
CA LEU A 70 -5.80 -3.89 -10.46
C LEU A 70 -5.05 -3.36 -11.70
N ALA A 71 -3.97 -2.60 -11.48
CA ALA A 71 -3.12 -2.11 -12.55
C ALA A 71 -2.46 -3.24 -13.34
N MET A 72 -1.93 -4.27 -12.66
CA MET A 72 -1.38 -5.47 -13.29
C MET A 72 -2.41 -6.22 -14.13
N ALA A 73 -3.67 -6.25 -13.69
CA ALA A 73 -4.78 -6.84 -14.43
C ALA A 73 -5.27 -5.97 -15.61
N GLY A 74 -4.66 -4.80 -15.85
CA GLY A 74 -5.07 -3.84 -16.88
C GLY A 74 -6.38 -3.12 -16.55
N GLN A 75 -6.81 -3.15 -15.29
CA GLN A 75 -8.02 -2.49 -14.84
C GLN A 75 -7.65 -1.10 -14.30
N ARG A 76 -8.32 -0.07 -14.83
CA ARG A 76 -8.25 1.30 -14.30
C ARG A 76 -9.55 1.58 -13.55
N GLY A 77 -9.42 1.94 -12.28
CA GLY A 77 -10.53 2.19 -11.39
C GLY A 77 -10.35 3.48 -10.58
N LYS A 78 -11.34 3.79 -9.75
CA LYS A 78 -11.36 4.96 -8.85
C LYS A 78 -10.21 4.94 -7.84
N GLU A 79 -9.68 3.75 -7.58
CA GLU A 79 -8.60 3.50 -6.64
C GLU A 79 -7.27 4.13 -7.12
N HIS A 80 -7.07 4.28 -8.44
CA HIS A 80 -5.95 5.06 -8.98
C HIS A 80 -6.05 6.53 -8.59
N ASP A 81 -7.22 7.13 -8.78
CA ASP A 81 -7.43 8.57 -8.53
C ASP A 81 -7.32 8.88 -7.03
N GLN A 82 -7.78 7.96 -6.18
CA GLN A 82 -7.59 8.05 -4.73
C GLN A 82 -6.12 7.98 -4.35
N LEU A 83 -5.34 7.08 -4.96
CA LEU A 83 -3.90 6.99 -4.69
C LEU A 83 -3.15 8.24 -5.16
N LEU A 84 -3.49 8.78 -6.32
CA LEU A 84 -2.92 10.03 -6.82
C LEU A 84 -3.21 11.18 -5.85
N HIS A 85 -4.48 11.34 -5.45
CA HIS A 85 -4.86 12.36 -4.48
C HIS A 85 -4.15 12.20 -3.13
N HIS A 86 -3.97 10.96 -2.67
CA HIS A 86 -3.21 10.67 -1.45
C HIS A 86 -1.75 11.12 -1.57
N VAL A 87 -1.08 10.81 -2.68
CA VAL A 87 0.31 11.23 -2.94
C VAL A 87 0.45 12.75 -3.03
N GLU A 88 -0.55 13.44 -3.59
CA GLU A 88 -0.57 14.91 -3.66
C GLU A 88 -0.73 15.56 -2.29
N THR A 89 -1.47 14.91 -1.38
CA THR A 89 -1.76 15.42 -0.03
C THR A 89 -0.74 14.95 1.03
N HIS A 90 -0.04 13.85 0.78
CA HIS A 90 1.01 13.28 1.64
C HIS A 90 2.31 13.09 0.84
N PRO A 91 2.98 14.19 0.46
CA PRO A 91 4.17 14.14 -0.39
C PRO A 91 5.38 13.50 0.30
N GLU A 92 5.34 13.17 1.58
CA GLU A 92 6.37 12.41 2.28
C GLU A 92 6.18 10.89 2.14
N ASP A 93 4.98 10.42 1.77
CA ASP A 93 4.66 9.00 1.66
C ASP A 93 5.30 8.37 0.42
N GLY A 94 6.53 7.91 0.61
CA GLY A 94 7.28 7.23 -0.43
C GLY A 94 6.69 5.87 -0.84
N VAL A 95 5.97 5.18 0.05
CA VAL A 95 5.35 3.89 -0.26
C VAL A 95 4.25 4.08 -1.30
N SER A 96 3.37 5.05 -1.07
CA SER A 96 2.29 5.38 -2.00
C SER A 96 2.80 5.89 -3.34
N LYS A 97 3.89 6.66 -3.35
CA LYS A 97 4.56 7.07 -4.60
C LYS A 97 5.09 5.89 -5.41
N VAL A 98 5.70 4.89 -4.77
CA VAL A 98 6.16 3.68 -5.46
C VAL A 98 4.97 2.91 -6.03
N ALA A 99 3.88 2.77 -5.29
CA ALA A 99 2.67 2.12 -5.78
C ALA A 99 2.03 2.86 -6.97
N LEU A 100 2.00 4.19 -6.92
CA LEU A 100 1.51 5.03 -8.02
C LEU A 100 2.39 4.85 -9.26
N ALA A 101 3.71 4.87 -9.08
CA ALA A 101 4.65 4.60 -10.16
C ALA A 101 4.43 3.23 -10.80
N LEU A 102 4.26 2.16 -10.00
CA LEU A 102 3.94 0.82 -10.52
C LEU A 102 2.64 0.82 -11.32
N THR A 103 1.61 1.50 -10.80
CA THR A 103 0.31 1.62 -11.46
C THR A 103 0.44 2.30 -12.82
N LEU A 104 1.15 3.41 -12.89
CA LEU A 104 1.43 4.14 -14.13
C LEU A 104 2.27 3.29 -15.10
N LEU A 105 3.27 2.56 -14.59
CA LEU A 105 4.14 1.68 -15.37
C LEU A 105 3.34 0.56 -16.05
N PHE A 106 2.51 -0.18 -15.32
CA PHE A 106 1.66 -1.24 -15.90
C PHE A 106 0.65 -0.70 -16.92
N ASN A 107 0.27 0.56 -16.76
CA ASN A 107 -0.60 1.28 -17.67
C ASN A 107 0.11 1.88 -18.89
N GLY A 108 1.45 1.77 -18.98
CA GLY A 108 2.25 2.31 -20.07
C GLY A 108 2.47 3.83 -20.01
N ASP A 109 2.17 4.49 -18.89
CA ASP A 109 2.30 5.93 -18.74
C ASP A 109 3.73 6.32 -18.29
N PRO A 110 4.53 7.06 -19.09
CA PRO A 110 5.91 7.39 -18.77
C PRO A 110 6.09 8.26 -17.51
N ALA A 111 5.02 8.88 -16.99
CA ALA A 111 5.06 9.65 -15.75
C ALA A 111 5.47 8.82 -14.53
N TRP A 112 5.41 7.48 -14.60
CA TRP A 112 5.89 6.59 -13.54
C TRP A 112 7.33 6.92 -13.10
N ARG A 113 8.18 7.34 -14.05
CA ARG A 113 9.61 7.59 -13.78
C ARG A 113 9.80 8.75 -12.81
N HIS A 114 9.01 9.82 -12.97
CA HIS A 114 9.08 11.00 -12.12
C HIS A 114 8.92 10.64 -10.64
N TRP A 115 7.94 9.77 -10.33
CA TRP A 115 7.66 9.33 -8.97
C TRP A 115 8.78 8.47 -8.39
N ILE A 116 9.38 7.58 -9.19
CA ILE A 116 10.54 6.78 -8.75
C ILE A 116 11.75 7.67 -8.47
N ASP A 117 12.06 8.60 -9.36
CA ASP A 117 13.19 9.50 -9.18
C ASP A 117 12.99 10.40 -7.96
N ASN A 118 11.76 10.88 -7.73
CA ASN A 118 11.39 11.64 -6.55
C ASN A 118 11.62 10.82 -5.26
N VAL A 119 11.13 9.58 -5.18
CA VAL A 119 11.35 8.70 -4.03
C VAL A 119 12.84 8.50 -3.75
N LEU A 120 13.65 8.25 -4.78
CA LEU A 120 15.09 8.04 -4.63
C LEU A 120 15.84 9.29 -4.15
N ALA A 121 15.32 10.48 -4.50
CA ALA A 121 15.88 11.77 -4.11
C ALA A 121 15.45 12.21 -2.70
N THR A 122 14.21 11.95 -2.29
CA THR A 122 13.63 12.55 -1.08
C THR A 122 13.39 11.57 0.07
N SER A 123 13.23 10.28 -0.20
CA SER A 123 12.91 9.32 0.86
C SER A 123 14.16 9.00 1.69
N VAL A 124 14.00 8.99 3.01
CA VAL A 124 15.01 8.50 3.96
C VAL A 124 14.77 7.04 4.35
N ASP A 125 13.64 6.46 3.94
CA ASP A 125 13.26 5.09 4.25
C ASP A 125 13.96 4.11 3.28
N GLN A 126 14.88 3.31 3.83
CA GLN A 126 15.71 2.40 3.04
C GLN A 126 14.90 1.31 2.33
N PRO A 127 13.97 0.59 2.98
CA PRO A 127 12.98 -0.27 2.32
C PRO A 127 12.29 0.36 1.10
N VAL A 128 11.81 1.60 1.22
CA VAL A 128 11.11 2.30 0.13
C VAL A 128 12.05 2.58 -1.04
N ARG A 129 13.28 3.03 -0.76
CA ARG A 129 14.30 3.24 -1.79
C ARG A 129 14.68 1.93 -2.49
N GLN A 130 14.79 0.83 -1.76
CA GLN A 130 15.04 -0.50 -2.34
C GLN A 130 13.90 -0.93 -3.26
N ALA A 131 12.64 -0.70 -2.88
CA ALA A 131 11.50 -0.97 -3.74
C ALA A 131 11.58 -0.15 -5.04
N ALA A 132 11.86 1.15 -4.95
CA ALA A 132 12.04 2.03 -6.10
C ALA A 132 13.20 1.58 -7.02
N GLN A 133 14.34 1.17 -6.45
CA GLN A 133 15.45 0.58 -7.20
C GLN A 133 15.05 -0.75 -7.87
N GLY A 134 14.24 -1.56 -7.18
CA GLY A 134 13.69 -2.81 -7.71
C GLY A 134 12.90 -2.60 -9.01
N VAL A 135 12.10 -1.53 -9.08
CA VAL A 135 11.36 -1.15 -10.30
C VAL A 135 12.32 -0.85 -11.45
N LEU A 136 13.35 -0.03 -11.23
CA LEU A 136 14.35 0.30 -12.25
C LEU A 136 15.11 -0.93 -12.74
N HIS A 137 15.51 -1.81 -11.82
CA HIS A 137 16.24 -3.03 -12.12
C HIS A 137 15.38 -4.05 -12.89
N PHE A 138 14.09 -4.19 -12.56
CA PHE A 138 13.15 -5.00 -13.33
C PHE A 138 13.10 -4.57 -14.80
N LEU A 139 13.03 -3.27 -15.05
CA LEU A 139 13.01 -2.72 -16.41
C LEU A 139 14.37 -2.87 -17.14
N GLY A 140 15.48 -2.68 -16.42
CA GLY A 140 16.83 -2.90 -16.96
C GLY A 140 17.07 -4.36 -17.38
N ARG A 141 16.39 -5.33 -16.75
CA ARG A 141 16.39 -6.73 -17.20
C ARG A 141 15.39 -7.00 -18.32
N ALA A 142 14.24 -6.33 -18.33
CA ALA A 142 13.24 -6.48 -19.39
C ALA A 142 13.77 -6.02 -20.76
N THR A 143 14.64 -5.01 -20.79
CA THR A 143 15.33 -4.55 -22.01
C THR A 143 16.48 -5.46 -22.46
N GLN A 144 16.94 -6.39 -21.62
CA GLN A 144 18.01 -7.34 -21.94
C GLN A 144 17.51 -8.71 -22.41
N LYS A 145 16.20 -8.91 -22.58
CA LYS A 145 15.66 -10.19 -23.04
C LYS A 145 16.17 -10.46 -24.48
N PRO A 146 16.91 -11.57 -24.73
CA PRO A 146 17.43 -11.86 -26.06
C PRO A 146 16.27 -12.17 -27.01
N VAL A 147 16.34 -11.61 -28.21
CA VAL A 147 15.53 -12.04 -29.35
C VAL A 147 15.95 -13.48 -29.64
N ILE A 148 15.09 -14.44 -29.27
CA ILE A 148 15.26 -15.83 -29.69
C ILE A 148 14.85 -15.84 -31.17
N HIS A 149 15.86 -15.95 -32.05
CA HIS A 149 15.70 -16.20 -33.48
C HIS A 149 15.27 -17.64 -33.74
#